data_AF-A0A7K9R4G9-F1
#
_entry.id   AF-A0A7K9R4G9-F1
#
_cell.length_a   1.000
_cell.length_b   1.000
_cell.length_c   1.000
_cell.angle_alpha   90.00
_cell.angle_beta   90.00
_cell.angle_gamma   90.00
#
_symmetry.space_group_name_H-M   'P 1'
#
loop_
_entity.id
_entity.type
_entity.pdbx_description
1 polymer ?
#
loop_
_entity_poly.entity_id
_entity_poly.type
_entity_poly.pdbx_seq_one_letter_code
_entity_poly.pdbx_strand_id
1 'polypeptide(L)'
;MEEHCVPEEGAGQDLAQLLHREGLAGPLRWLENSLQRVAADREEDGVSHPVPLVPLTEENEDAMEDRRFRSLLRQLGLRPPASEQESFWRIPAALTPQQLRRAAASIAHRGPSGSPQELSEPPRCPQDPAPEPAGLGSDSESEEPVPVPVPVPSPVQPRTKRRRELASEDEDEDGG
;
A
#
# COMPACT_ATOMS: atom_id res chain seq x y z
N MET A 1 21.29 -13.71 16.89
CA MET A 1 20.23 -13.64 17.91
C MET A 1 19.34 -12.49 17.49
N GLU A 2 18.14 -12.79 17.01
CA GLU A 2 17.19 -11.76 16.60
C GLU A 2 16.53 -11.21 17.86
N GLU A 3 16.96 -10.04 18.31
CA GLU A 3 16.33 -9.33 19.41
C GLU A 3 14.90 -8.97 18.97
N HIS A 4 13.95 -9.81 19.40
CA HIS A 4 12.54 -9.58 19.20
C HIS A 4 12.10 -8.54 20.23
N CYS A 5 12.28 -7.26 19.89
CA CYS A 5 11.67 -6.18 20.66
C CYS A 5 10.15 -6.31 20.51
N VAL A 6 9.52 -6.91 21.50
CA VAL A 6 8.07 -6.85 21.66
C VAL A 6 7.75 -5.43 22.14
N PRO A 7 6.90 -4.67 21.42
CA PRO A 7 6.53 -3.34 21.87
C PRO A 7 5.73 -3.42 23.17
N GLU A 8 6.15 -2.65 24.17
CA GLU A 8 5.43 -2.48 25.44
C GLU A 8 4.05 -1.81 25.20
N GLU A 9 3.08 -2.06 26.09
CA GLU A 9 1.78 -1.41 26.01
C GLU A 9 1.91 0.12 26.03
N GLY A 10 1.37 0.79 25.00
CA GLY A 10 1.44 2.25 24.88
C GLY A 10 2.77 2.81 24.36
N ALA A 11 3.68 1.96 23.87
CA ALA A 11 4.92 2.42 23.25
C ALA A 11 4.66 3.45 22.13
N GLY A 12 5.37 4.58 22.17
CA GLY A 12 5.26 5.62 21.16
C GLY A 12 4.11 6.59 21.29
N GLN A 13 3.23 6.48 22.29
CA GLN A 13 2.06 7.37 22.45
C GLN A 13 2.43 8.85 22.56
N ASP A 14 3.35 9.22 23.46
CA ASP A 14 3.77 10.61 23.64
C ASP A 14 4.44 11.17 22.38
N LEU A 15 5.26 10.34 21.72
CA LEU A 15 5.96 10.72 20.50
C LEU A 15 4.98 10.90 19.34
N ALA A 16 3.98 10.03 19.22
CA ALA A 16 2.92 10.17 18.22
C ALA A 16 2.10 11.44 18.43
N GLN A 17 1.75 11.77 19.69
CA GLN A 17 1.05 13.03 20.00
C GLN A 17 1.88 14.26 19.65
N LEU A 18 3.19 14.23 19.92
CA LEU A 18 4.11 15.30 19.53
C LEU A 18 4.15 15.46 18.00
N LEU A 19 4.42 14.38 17.27
CA LEU A 19 4.50 14.39 15.80
C LEU A 19 3.19 14.86 15.16
N HIS A 20 2.06 14.49 15.74
CA HIS A 20 0.74 14.95 15.29
C HIS A 20 0.62 16.48 15.39
N ARG A 21 1.04 17.08 16.50
CA ARG A 21 1.04 18.54 16.72
C ARG A 21 2.03 19.28 15.81
N GLU A 22 3.05 18.59 15.32
CA GLU A 22 4.07 19.10 14.41
C GLU A 22 3.70 18.95 12.93
N GLY A 23 2.48 18.48 12.62
CA GLY A 23 1.97 18.40 11.25
C GLY A 23 2.10 17.03 10.59
N LEU A 24 2.60 16.01 11.30
CA LEU A 24 2.73 14.64 10.77
C LEU A 24 1.43 13.82 10.96
N ALA A 25 0.27 14.47 11.01
CA ALA A 25 -1.02 13.81 11.17
C ALA A 25 -1.34 12.85 10.01
N GLY A 26 -1.01 13.24 8.77
CA GLY A 26 -1.17 12.41 7.57
C GLY A 26 -0.34 11.13 7.63
N PRO A 27 0.98 11.21 7.84
CA PRO A 27 1.84 10.03 7.96
C PRO A 27 1.52 9.13 9.15
N LEU A 28 1.09 9.70 10.28
CA LEU A 28 0.61 8.91 11.42
C LEU A 28 -0.66 8.11 11.09
N ARG A 29 -1.61 8.73 10.39
CA ARG A 29 -2.82 8.04 9.90
C ARG A 29 -2.49 6.98 8.85
N TRP A 30 -1.53 7.24 7.97
CA TRP A 30 -1.04 6.22 7.03
C TRP A 30 -0.50 5.00 7.78
N LEU A 31 0.40 5.23 8.74
CA LEU A 31 0.99 4.17 9.55
C LEU A 31 -0.07 3.39 10.34
N GLU A 32 -1.05 4.08 10.95
CA GLU A 32 -2.19 3.46 11.63
C GLU A 32 -2.93 2.47 10.71
N ASN A 33 -3.32 2.94 9.52
CA ASN A 33 -4.02 2.10 8.54
C ASN A 33 -3.17 0.93 8.06
N SER A 34 -1.87 1.14 7.84
CA SER A 34 -0.95 0.07 7.46
C SER A 34 -0.89 -1.04 8.52
N LEU A 35 -0.82 -0.68 9.80
CA LEU A 35 -0.81 -1.65 10.90
C LEU A 35 -2.16 -2.39 11.02
N GLN A 36 -3.28 -1.68 10.87
CA GLN A 36 -4.62 -2.27 10.92
C GLN A 36 -4.85 -3.26 9.77
N ARG A 37 -4.42 -2.91 8.55
CA ARG A 37 -4.53 -3.79 7.37
C ARG A 37 -3.71 -5.07 7.56
N VAL A 38 -2.45 -4.95 7.95
CA VAL A 38 -1.61 -6.13 8.18
C VAL A 38 -2.15 -7.01 9.31
N ALA A 39 -2.78 -6.42 10.34
CA ALA A 39 -3.45 -7.21 11.37
C ALA A 39 -4.63 -8.01 10.79
N ALA A 40 -5.47 -7.39 9.97
CA ALA A 40 -6.60 -8.04 9.32
C ALA A 40 -6.15 -9.14 8.34
N ASP A 41 -5.16 -8.85 7.49
CA ASP A 41 -4.61 -9.81 6.52
C ASP A 41 -4.09 -11.08 7.26
N ARG A 42 -3.38 -10.91 8.38
CA ARG A 42 -2.87 -12.03 9.19
C ARG A 42 -3.97 -12.86 9.85
N GLU A 43 -5.10 -12.24 10.21
CA GLU A 43 -6.27 -12.93 10.78
C GLU A 43 -7.02 -13.72 9.71
N GLU A 44 -7.07 -13.22 8.47
CA GLU A 44 -7.70 -13.89 7.33
C GLU A 44 -6.85 -15.06 6.79
N ASP A 45 -5.57 -14.84 6.54
CA ASP A 45 -4.69 -15.81 5.90
C ASP A 45 -4.17 -16.88 6.87
N GLY A 46 -4.14 -16.60 8.17
CA GLY A 46 -3.53 -17.45 9.19
C GLY A 46 -2.01 -17.59 9.08
N VAL A 47 -1.37 -16.86 8.16
CA VAL A 47 0.08 -16.86 7.90
C VAL A 47 0.65 -15.48 8.22
N SER A 48 1.76 -15.43 8.95
CA SER A 48 2.46 -14.19 9.27
C SER A 48 3.81 -14.13 8.56
N HIS A 49 3.91 -13.27 7.54
CA HIS A 49 5.18 -12.94 6.88
C HIS A 49 5.59 -11.47 7.17
N PRO A 50 6.88 -11.12 7.05
CA PRO A 50 7.31 -9.73 7.12
C PRO A 50 6.67 -8.91 6.00
N VAL A 51 6.17 -7.72 6.30
CA VAL A 51 5.51 -6.83 5.33
C VAL A 51 6.32 -5.54 5.18
N PRO A 52 6.69 -5.12 3.95
CA PRO A 52 7.36 -3.84 3.75
C PRO A 52 6.40 -2.67 3.94
N LEU A 53 6.85 -1.63 4.64
CA LEU A 53 6.21 -0.31 4.67
C LEU A 53 6.72 0.51 3.50
N VAL A 54 5.85 0.68 2.50
CA VAL A 54 6.16 1.44 1.30
C VAL A 54 5.41 2.78 1.38
N PRO A 55 6.12 3.91 1.56
CA PRO A 55 5.51 5.23 1.44
C PRO A 55 5.19 5.49 -0.03
N LEU A 56 3.92 5.76 -0.33
CA LEU A 56 3.42 5.96 -1.71
C LEU A 56 3.12 7.42 -2.04
N THR A 57 3.43 8.33 -1.12
CA THR A 57 3.21 9.77 -1.24
C THR A 57 4.43 10.49 -0.71
N GLU A 58 4.74 11.65 -1.28
CA GLU A 58 5.85 12.50 -0.86
C GLU A 58 5.82 12.78 0.65
N GLU A 59 4.66 13.16 1.19
CA GLU A 59 4.46 13.39 2.63
C GLU A 59 4.90 12.20 3.52
N ASN A 60 4.64 10.96 3.06
CA ASN A 60 5.03 9.77 3.80
C ASN A 60 6.53 9.47 3.61
N GLU A 61 7.10 9.78 2.45
CA GLU A 61 8.54 9.66 2.18
C GLU A 61 9.33 10.63 3.07
N ASP A 62 8.94 11.91 3.12
CA ASP A 62 9.51 12.93 4.01
C ASP A 62 9.42 12.49 5.49
N ALA A 63 8.28 11.95 5.91
CA ALA A 63 8.12 11.43 7.26
C ALA A 63 9.09 10.28 7.56
N MET A 64 9.41 9.43 6.58
CA MET A 64 10.37 8.34 6.74
C MET A 64 11.82 8.84 6.85
N GLU A 65 12.11 10.07 6.44
CA GLU A 65 13.39 10.75 6.67
C GLU A 65 13.48 11.42 8.06
N ASP A 66 12.34 11.78 8.67
CA ASP A 66 12.31 12.35 10.02
C ASP A 66 12.83 11.35 11.07
N ARG A 67 13.79 11.79 11.90
CA ARG A 67 14.42 10.93 12.92
C ARG A 67 13.46 10.50 14.02
N ARG A 68 12.51 11.36 14.38
CA ARG A 68 11.52 11.11 15.44
C ARG A 68 10.45 10.16 14.91
N PHE A 69 10.00 10.31 13.68
CA PHE A 69 9.09 9.35 13.06
C PHE A 69 9.74 7.96 12.96
N ARG A 70 10.99 7.86 12.52
CA ARG A 70 11.75 6.59 12.57
C ARG A 70 11.94 6.05 13.99
N SER A 71 12.10 6.92 14.98
CA SER A 71 12.14 6.52 16.39
C SER A 71 10.80 5.93 16.84
N LEU A 72 9.68 6.52 16.42
CA LEU A 72 8.35 5.98 16.65
C LEU A 72 8.20 4.57 16.04
N LEU A 73 8.62 4.39 14.78
CA LEU A 73 8.58 3.07 14.13
C LEU A 73 9.30 1.99 14.94
N ARG A 74 10.48 2.30 15.50
CA ARG A 74 11.22 1.38 16.37
C ARG A 74 10.48 1.09 17.67
N GLN A 75 9.87 2.09 18.30
CA GLN A 75 9.09 1.90 19.52
C GLN A 75 7.86 1.01 19.30
N LEU A 76 7.27 1.07 18.10
CA LEU A 76 6.17 0.19 17.68
C LEU A 76 6.64 -1.21 17.26
N GLY A 77 7.94 -1.50 17.31
CA GLY A 77 8.51 -2.81 16.97
C GLY A 77 8.78 -3.03 15.48
N LEU A 78 8.75 -1.99 14.65
CA LEU A 78 9.11 -2.10 13.24
C LEU A 78 10.63 -2.09 13.06
N ARG A 79 11.10 -2.81 12.05
CA ARG A 79 12.53 -2.93 11.76
C ARG A 79 12.95 -1.98 10.65
N PRO A 80 14.10 -1.28 10.81
CA PRO A 80 14.71 -0.55 9.72
C PRO A 80 15.18 -1.51 8.63
N PRO A 81 15.46 -1.02 7.41
CA PRO A 81 16.13 -1.81 6.39
C PRO A 81 17.47 -2.35 6.90
N ALA A 82 17.76 -3.64 6.66
CA ALA A 82 18.91 -4.31 7.27
C ALA A 82 20.27 -3.90 6.69
N SER A 83 20.30 -3.42 5.45
CA SER A 83 21.50 -2.98 4.73
C SER A 83 21.12 -2.10 3.55
N GLU A 84 22.10 -1.64 2.77
CA GLU A 84 21.89 -0.91 1.52
C GLU A 84 21.09 -1.69 0.46
N GLN A 85 20.93 -3.01 0.64
CA GLN A 85 20.12 -3.85 -0.25
C GLN A 85 18.61 -3.76 0.04
N GLU A 86 18.23 -3.35 1.24
CA GLU A 86 16.82 -3.11 1.58
C GLU A 86 16.53 -1.61 1.62
N SER A 87 15.42 -1.22 1.02
CA SER A 87 15.01 0.19 0.97
C SER A 87 13.89 0.52 1.97
N PHE A 88 13.11 -0.47 2.38
CA PHE A 88 11.88 -0.27 3.14
C PHE A 88 11.97 -0.78 4.57
N TRP A 89 11.32 -0.06 5.49
CA TRP A 89 11.04 -0.56 6.83
C TRP A 89 10.13 -1.78 6.75
N ARG A 90 10.17 -2.66 7.75
CA ARG A 90 9.33 -3.85 7.79
C ARG A 90 8.53 -3.96 9.07
N ILE A 91 7.30 -4.41 8.91
CA ILE A 91 6.47 -4.96 9.98
C ILE A 91 6.88 -6.43 10.15
N PRO A 92 7.51 -6.82 11.29
CA PRO A 92 8.00 -8.18 11.47
C PRO A 92 6.87 -9.21 11.50
N ALA A 93 7.17 -10.45 11.06
CA ALA A 93 6.25 -11.58 11.17
C ALA A 93 5.85 -11.89 12.62
N ALA A 94 6.74 -11.63 13.57
CA ALA A 94 6.52 -11.92 14.99
C ALA A 94 5.48 -11.01 15.68
N LEU A 95 5.11 -9.87 15.09
CA LEU A 95 4.06 -9.01 15.67
C LEU A 95 2.68 -9.65 15.45
N THR A 96 1.99 -10.01 16.52
CA THR A 96 0.66 -10.59 16.41
C THR A 96 -0.38 -9.56 15.94
N PRO A 97 -1.52 -9.98 15.36
CA PRO A 97 -2.61 -9.05 15.03
C PRO A 97 -3.03 -8.17 16.21
N GLN A 98 -3.08 -8.72 17.42
CA GLN A 98 -3.38 -7.96 18.64
C GLN A 98 -2.31 -6.90 18.94
N GLN A 99 -1.02 -7.21 18.76
CA GLN A 99 0.07 -6.23 18.95
C GLN A 99 -0.02 -5.11 17.90
N LEU A 100 -0.30 -5.44 16.63
CA LEU A 100 -0.47 -4.46 15.56
C LEU A 100 -1.65 -3.52 15.82
N ARG A 101 -2.79 -4.07 16.26
CA ARG A 101 -3.98 -3.28 16.63
C ARG A 101 -3.71 -2.33 17.79
N ARG A 102 -2.97 -2.79 18.80
CA ARG A 102 -2.55 -1.94 19.92
C ARG A 102 -1.59 -0.83 19.50
N ALA A 103 -0.60 -1.16 18.66
CA ALA A 103 0.33 -0.19 18.09
C ALA A 103 -0.39 0.89 17.27
N ALA A 104 -1.38 0.50 16.46
CA ALA A 104 -2.24 1.43 15.74
C ALA A 104 -3.03 2.33 16.71
N ALA A 105 -3.63 1.75 17.75
CA ALA A 105 -4.41 2.50 18.74
C ALA A 105 -3.55 3.50 19.55
N SER A 106 -2.27 3.20 19.81
CA SER A 106 -1.36 4.13 20.49
C SER A 106 -1.02 5.38 19.68
N ILE A 107 -1.08 5.31 18.35
CA ILE A 107 -0.75 6.44 17.47
C ILE A 107 -1.99 7.12 16.88
N ALA A 108 -3.15 6.47 16.97
CA ALA A 108 -4.42 7.00 16.51
C ALA A 108 -4.72 8.32 17.24
N HIS A 109 -5.04 9.35 16.47
CA HIS A 109 -5.50 10.60 17.05
C HIS A 109 -6.93 10.41 17.58
N ARG A 110 -7.06 10.30 18.90
CA ARG A 110 -8.37 10.33 19.56
C ARG A 110 -8.87 11.77 19.64
N GLY A 111 -9.29 12.31 18.50
CA GLY A 111 -10.22 13.44 18.49
C GLY A 111 -11.51 13.03 19.23
N PRO A 112 -12.36 13.99 19.66
CA PRO A 112 -13.67 13.64 20.22
C PRO A 112 -14.37 12.75 19.20
N SER A 113 -14.58 11.49 19.60
CA SER A 113 -15.14 10.40 18.81
C SER A 113 -16.43 10.83 18.13
N GLY A 114 -16.35 11.26 16.87
CA GLY A 114 -17.45 11.23 15.94
C GLY A 114 -17.70 9.77 15.58
N SER A 115 -18.89 9.29 15.90
CA SER A 115 -19.38 7.92 15.73
C SER A 115 -19.15 7.35 14.33
N PRO A 116 -19.06 6.01 14.18
CA PRO A 116 -18.99 5.36 12.88
C PRO A 116 -20.36 5.35 12.18
N GLN A 117 -20.34 5.61 10.87
CA GLN A 117 -21.36 5.29 9.86
C GLN A 117 -22.80 5.79 10.08
N GLU A 118 -23.18 6.74 9.23
CA GLU A 118 -24.34 6.55 8.35
C GLU A 118 -23.83 6.78 6.92
N LEU A 119 -23.78 5.69 6.18
CA LEU A 119 -23.91 5.56 4.73
C LEU A 119 -23.85 6.87 3.93
N SER A 120 -22.84 6.97 3.06
CA SER A 120 -23.02 7.70 1.80
C SER A 120 -24.22 7.11 1.07
N GLU A 121 -25.40 7.71 1.27
CA GLU A 121 -26.48 7.61 0.30
C GLU A 121 -25.88 8.08 -1.05
N PRO A 122 -26.03 7.32 -2.15
CA PRO A 122 -25.74 7.87 -3.46
C PRO A 122 -26.61 9.13 -3.64
N PRO A 123 -26.12 10.20 -4.29
CA PRO A 123 -26.91 11.39 -4.50
C PRO A 123 -28.21 10.99 -5.19
N ARG A 124 -29.34 11.16 -4.48
CA ARG A 124 -30.65 10.93 -5.06
C ARG A 124 -30.79 11.91 -6.22
N CYS A 125 -30.78 11.38 -7.43
CA CYS A 125 -31.20 12.11 -8.61
C CYS A 125 -32.58 12.73 -8.32
N PRO A 126 -32.85 13.99 -8.73
CA PRO A 126 -34.17 14.58 -8.54
C PRO A 126 -35.22 13.68 -9.20
N GLN A 127 -36.19 13.22 -8.42
CA GLN A 127 -37.37 12.52 -8.94
C GLN A 127 -38.15 13.47 -9.85
N ASP A 128 -38.09 13.23 -11.15
CA ASP A 128 -39.09 13.66 -12.11
C ASP A 128 -40.31 12.72 -11.99
N PRO A 129 -41.56 13.23 -11.96
CA PRO A 129 -42.72 12.42 -11.67
C PRO A 129 -43.06 11.42 -12.79
N ALA A 130 -43.39 10.21 -12.36
CA ALA A 130 -43.92 9.05 -13.08
C ALA A 130 -44.64 9.28 -14.43
N PRO A 131 -44.58 8.26 -15.30
CA PRO A 131 -45.78 7.80 -15.98
C PRO A 131 -46.10 6.31 -15.69
N GLU A 132 -47.39 6.04 -15.72
CA GLU A 132 -48.09 4.84 -15.29
C GLU A 132 -48.03 3.70 -16.33
N PRO A 133 -48.45 2.46 -16.01
CA PRO A 133 -48.11 1.26 -16.77
C PRO A 133 -49.12 0.92 -17.88
N ALA A 134 -48.61 0.55 -19.05
CA ALA A 134 -49.28 -0.29 -20.04
C ALA A 134 -48.16 -1.16 -20.66
N GLY A 135 -48.18 -2.49 -20.61
CA GLY A 135 -49.30 -3.35 -20.91
C GLY A 135 -49.26 -3.69 -22.41
N LEU A 136 -49.16 -4.98 -22.70
CA LEU A 136 -49.32 -5.65 -24.01
C LEU A 136 -48.02 -5.88 -24.79
N GLY A 137 -47.74 -7.18 -24.98
CA GLY A 137 -46.53 -7.67 -25.58
C GLY A 137 -46.51 -7.60 -27.09
N SER A 138 -45.40 -8.05 -27.64
CA SER A 138 -45.35 -8.57 -29.01
C SER A 138 -44.13 -9.47 -29.09
N ASP A 139 -44.40 -10.75 -29.34
CA ASP A 139 -43.47 -11.68 -29.97
C ASP A 139 -43.19 -11.15 -31.38
N SER A 140 -41.91 -10.98 -31.75
CA SER A 140 -41.52 -10.75 -33.14
C SER A 140 -40.03 -11.04 -33.33
N GLU A 141 -39.78 -12.26 -33.78
CA GLU A 141 -38.86 -12.70 -34.85
C GLU A 141 -37.54 -11.95 -35.12
N SER A 142 -36.47 -12.75 -35.10
CA SER A 142 -35.21 -12.72 -35.88
C SER A 142 -34.69 -11.39 -36.44
N GLU A 143 -33.42 -11.09 -36.15
CA GLU A 143 -32.37 -11.00 -37.18
C GLU A 143 -30.99 -10.92 -36.50
N GLU A 144 -30.06 -11.78 -36.93
CA GLU A 144 -28.64 -11.70 -36.58
C GLU A 144 -27.96 -10.59 -37.40
N PRO A 145 -27.26 -9.62 -36.77
CA PRO A 145 -26.34 -8.77 -37.50
C PRO A 145 -24.91 -9.34 -37.46
N VAL A 146 -24.47 -9.74 -38.65
CA VAL A 146 -23.10 -9.98 -39.15
C VAL A 146 -21.91 -9.49 -38.29
N PRO A 147 -20.89 -10.33 -38.06
CA PRO A 147 -19.64 -9.88 -37.43
C PRO A 147 -18.84 -8.99 -38.39
N VAL A 148 -18.58 -7.76 -37.96
CA VAL A 148 -17.57 -6.87 -38.56
C VAL A 148 -16.17 -7.49 -38.39
N PRO A 149 -15.33 -7.56 -39.44
CA PRO A 149 -13.99 -8.09 -39.30
C PRO A 149 -13.12 -7.09 -38.53
N VAL A 150 -12.71 -7.47 -37.32
CA VAL A 150 -11.65 -6.79 -36.57
C VAL A 150 -10.32 -6.89 -37.35
N PRO A 151 -9.58 -5.79 -37.56
CA PRO A 151 -8.26 -5.87 -38.18
C PRO A 151 -7.29 -6.56 -37.22
N VAL A 152 -6.73 -7.67 -37.66
CA VAL A 152 -5.69 -8.42 -36.92
C VAL A 152 -4.43 -7.54 -36.82
N PRO A 153 -3.80 -7.40 -35.63
CA PRO A 153 -2.50 -6.76 -35.56
C PRO A 153 -1.46 -7.63 -36.27
N SER A 154 -0.71 -7.01 -37.18
CA SER A 154 0.38 -7.66 -37.92
C SER A 154 1.50 -8.16 -36.98
N PRO A 155 2.14 -9.30 -37.28
CA PRO A 155 3.23 -9.82 -36.47
C PRO A 155 4.47 -8.91 -36.58
N VAL A 156 4.96 -8.46 -35.42
CA VAL A 156 6.26 -7.77 -35.32
C VAL A 156 7.38 -8.77 -35.56
N GLN A 157 8.22 -8.48 -36.56
CA GLN A 157 9.41 -9.27 -36.91
C GLN A 157 10.44 -9.24 -35.77
N PRO A 158 11.13 -10.35 -35.46
CA PRO A 158 12.19 -10.37 -34.47
C PRO A 158 13.42 -9.59 -34.99
N ARG A 159 13.77 -8.48 -34.31
CA ARG A 159 14.98 -7.73 -34.62
C ARG A 159 16.22 -8.53 -34.24
N THR A 160 17.13 -8.59 -35.20
CA THR A 160 18.41 -9.29 -35.21
C THR A 160 19.34 -8.86 -34.07
N LYS A 161 20.00 -9.86 -33.46
CA LYS A 161 21.06 -9.73 -32.46
C LYS A 161 22.21 -8.89 -33.01
N ARG A 162 22.41 -7.67 -32.48
CA ARG A 162 23.71 -6.97 -32.60
C ARG A 162 24.66 -7.55 -31.56
N ARG A 163 25.48 -8.49 -32.02
CA ARG A 163 26.71 -8.95 -31.36
C ARG A 163 27.61 -7.72 -31.16
N ARG A 164 27.82 -7.33 -29.90
CA ARG A 164 28.79 -6.29 -29.54
C ARG A 164 30.16 -6.96 -29.51
N GLU A 165 30.99 -6.66 -30.49
CA GLU A 165 32.37 -7.12 -30.53
C GLU A 165 33.16 -6.34 -29.46
N LEU A 166 33.85 -7.08 -28.60
CA LEU A 166 34.80 -6.53 -27.65
C LEU A 166 36.15 -6.50 -28.37
N ALA A 167 36.59 -5.31 -28.75
CA ALA A 167 37.98 -5.03 -29.07
C ALA A 167 38.52 -4.15 -27.94
N SER A 168 39.48 -4.67 -27.19
CA SER A 168 40.34 -3.89 -26.32
C SER A 168 41.73 -4.48 -26.48
N GLU A 169 42.51 -3.79 -27.32
CA GLU A 169 43.96 -3.91 -27.46
C GLU A 169 44.62 -2.86 -26.54
N ASP A 170 45.89 -3.14 -26.19
CA ASP A 170 46.87 -2.34 -25.43
C ASP A 170 46.67 -2.33 -23.89
N GLU A 171 47.70 -2.58 -23.06
CA GLU A 171 49.09 -2.10 -23.13
C GLU A 171 50.15 -3.13 -22.66
N ASP A 172 51.34 -2.97 -23.21
CA ASP A 172 52.64 -3.55 -22.85
C ASP A 172 53.02 -3.36 -21.37
N GLU A 173 53.69 -4.35 -20.76
CA GLU A 173 54.84 -4.04 -19.89
C GLU A 173 55.86 -5.19 -19.87
N ASP A 174 57.09 -4.76 -20.13
CA ASP A 174 58.39 -5.42 -20.12
C ASP A 174 58.76 -5.97 -18.72
N GLY A 175 59.42 -7.13 -18.66
CA GLY A 175 60.11 -7.54 -17.43
C GLY A 175 60.50 -9.02 -17.35
N GLY A 176 61.70 -9.35 -17.84
CA GLY A 176 62.41 -10.58 -17.48
C GLY A 176 63.29 -11.19 -18.55
#